data_AF-A0A6A5UA10-F1
#
_entry.id   AF-A0A6A5UA10-F1
#
_cell.length_a   1.000
_cell.length_b   1.000
_cell.length_c   1.000
_cell.angle_alpha   90.00
_cell.angle_beta   90.00
_cell.angle_gamma   90.00
#
_symmetry.space_group_name_H-M   'P 1'
#
loop_
_entity.id
_entity.type
_entity.pdbx_description
1 polymer ?
#
loop_
_entity_poly.entity_id
_entity_poly.type
_entity_poly.pdbx_seq_one_letter_code
_entity_poly.pdbx_strand_id
1 'polypeptide(L)'
;MDHYQPTRPVPSYDSSPHPEYNSSSGPRNRARDRSPIDDRRVYRSRSRQRVPRQQSDPATRHGKDALQQIDVTLPKNFPKPLTCFFWFTNGRCSKRDQDCAYAHWDTGHLAGSPITVSAGSGAGSVAGKKARDLACDTYRPASEDLKTREAALKCREEELERKEKEIAVSKEVLEDLIKAKEAELQSREKEAVGHNTSAPEWVCAKCAGDCLF
;
A
#
# COMPACT_ATOMS: atom_id res chain seq x y z
N MET A 1 -60.10 -9.02 -16.36
CA MET A 1 -59.23 -9.85 -15.50
C MET A 1 -58.06 -10.25 -16.37
N ASP A 2 -57.08 -9.34 -16.46
CA ASP A 2 -55.92 -9.52 -17.32
C ASP A 2 -54.85 -10.30 -16.56
N HIS A 3 -54.50 -11.46 -17.11
CA HIS A 3 -53.50 -12.37 -16.56
C HIS A 3 -52.10 -11.77 -16.71
N TYR A 4 -51.61 -11.17 -15.64
CA TYR A 4 -50.22 -10.75 -15.49
C TYR A 4 -49.33 -12.00 -15.41
N GLN A 5 -48.56 -12.29 -16.46
CA GLN A 5 -47.53 -13.32 -16.40
C GLN A 5 -46.22 -12.72 -15.87
N PRO A 6 -45.62 -13.29 -14.81
CA PRO A 6 -44.36 -12.78 -14.27
C PRO A 6 -43.21 -13.10 -15.22
N THR A 7 -42.39 -12.08 -15.47
CA THR A 7 -41.20 -12.15 -16.31
C THR A 7 -40.16 -13.12 -15.73
N ARG A 8 -39.57 -13.92 -16.62
CA ARG A 8 -38.52 -14.89 -16.28
C ARG A 8 -37.27 -14.16 -15.76
N PRO A 9 -36.59 -14.71 -14.73
CA PRO A 9 -35.34 -14.15 -14.24
C PRO A 9 -34.24 -14.28 -15.31
N VAL A 10 -33.52 -13.19 -15.52
CA VAL A 10 -32.37 -13.09 -16.43
C VAL A 10 -31.19 -13.86 -15.82
N PRO A 11 -30.49 -14.73 -16.58
CA PRO A 11 -29.30 -15.39 -16.07
C PRO A 11 -28.17 -14.37 -15.90
N SER A 12 -27.68 -14.24 -14.66
CA SER A 12 -26.49 -13.47 -14.29
C SER A 12 -25.26 -14.12 -14.92
N TYR A 13 -24.76 -13.51 -15.99
CA TYR A 13 -23.42 -13.76 -16.51
C TYR A 13 -22.43 -12.87 -15.78
N ASP A 14 -21.95 -13.32 -14.61
CA ASP A 14 -20.63 -12.91 -14.15
C ASP A 14 -19.91 -14.10 -13.52
N SER A 15 -19.25 -14.86 -14.37
CA SER A 15 -18.32 -15.91 -13.99
C SER A 15 -17.14 -15.82 -14.93
N SER A 16 -16.43 -14.69 -14.84
CA SER A 16 -15.07 -14.61 -15.37
C SER A 16 -14.18 -15.54 -14.52
N PRO A 17 -13.55 -16.57 -15.10
CA PRO A 17 -12.58 -17.37 -14.37
C PRO A 17 -11.38 -16.49 -14.02
N HIS A 18 -11.27 -16.15 -12.74
CA HIS A 18 -10.06 -15.55 -12.19
C HIS A 18 -8.89 -16.50 -12.48
N PRO A 19 -7.77 -16.03 -13.05
CA PRO A 19 -6.57 -16.85 -13.15
C PRO A 19 -6.13 -17.21 -11.73
N GLU A 20 -6.12 -18.51 -11.44
CA GLU A 20 -5.60 -19.07 -10.20
C GLU A 20 -4.12 -18.69 -10.07
N TYR A 21 -3.86 -17.59 -9.39
CA TYR A 21 -2.53 -17.29 -8.89
C TYR A 21 -2.28 -18.29 -7.76
N ASN A 22 -1.57 -19.36 -8.08
CA ASN A 22 -1.16 -20.42 -7.15
C ASN A 22 -0.19 -19.83 -6.11
N SER A 23 -0.77 -19.08 -5.17
CA SER A 23 -0.12 -18.62 -3.95
C SER A 23 -0.14 -19.77 -2.97
N SER A 24 0.72 -20.75 -3.23
CA SER A 24 1.10 -21.79 -2.28
C SER A 24 1.82 -21.15 -1.09
N SER A 25 1.00 -20.54 -0.23
CA SER A 25 1.36 -20.11 1.12
C SER A 25 1.40 -21.37 1.99
N GLY A 26 2.51 -22.12 1.88
CA GLY A 26 2.79 -23.22 2.79
C GLY A 26 2.98 -22.69 4.23
N PRO A 27 2.28 -23.25 5.23
CA PRO A 27 2.47 -22.86 6.61
C PRO A 27 3.80 -23.41 7.18
N ARG A 28 4.43 -22.52 7.96
CA ARG A 28 5.40 -22.74 9.04
C ARG A 28 5.53 -24.19 9.53
N ASN A 29 6.78 -24.68 9.62
CA ASN A 29 7.38 -25.36 10.80
C ASN A 29 8.53 -26.30 10.39
N ARG A 30 9.77 -25.83 10.53
CA ARG A 30 10.92 -26.67 10.94
C ARG A 30 11.67 -25.86 12.00
N ALA A 31 11.38 -26.09 13.28
CA ALA A 31 12.19 -26.99 14.12
C ALA A 31 13.68 -26.76 13.84
N ARG A 32 14.37 -25.88 14.59
CA ARG A 32 15.13 -26.28 15.79
C ARG A 32 15.90 -27.61 15.62
N ASP A 33 16.67 -27.74 14.55
CA ASP A 33 17.85 -28.60 14.58
C ASP A 33 18.99 -27.85 15.26
N ARG A 34 19.10 -28.09 16.56
CA ARG A 34 20.33 -27.90 17.31
C ARG A 34 21.36 -28.88 16.75
N SER A 35 22.25 -28.39 15.89
CA SER A 35 23.48 -29.14 15.61
C SER A 35 24.26 -29.33 16.92
N PRO A 36 24.75 -30.56 17.20
CA PRO A 36 25.60 -30.84 18.34
C PRO A 36 26.86 -29.96 18.28
N ILE A 37 27.17 -29.32 19.41
CA ILE A 37 28.48 -28.71 19.65
C ILE A 37 29.49 -29.86 19.63
N ASP A 38 30.24 -29.99 18.54
CA ASP A 38 31.40 -30.85 18.48
C ASP A 38 32.53 -30.15 19.26
N ASP A 39 32.63 -30.56 20.51
CA ASP A 39 33.60 -30.14 21.51
C ASP A 39 34.98 -30.77 21.21
N ARG A 40 35.56 -30.38 20.06
CA ARG A 40 36.96 -30.67 19.72
C ARG A 40 37.84 -29.44 19.86
N ARG A 41 38.07 -29.10 21.12
CA ARG A 41 39.41 -29.12 21.74
C ARG A 41 40.57 -29.22 20.74
N VAL A 42 41.04 -28.06 20.25
CA VAL A 42 42.47 -27.85 19.98
C VAL A 42 42.91 -26.66 20.80
N TYR A 43 43.29 -26.99 22.03
CA TYR A 43 44.08 -26.15 22.92
C TYR A 43 45.44 -25.90 22.25
N ARG A 44 45.50 -24.92 21.35
CA ARG A 44 46.77 -24.46 20.79
C ARG A 44 47.32 -23.37 21.72
N SER A 45 47.97 -23.84 22.77
CA SER A 45 48.89 -23.08 23.61
C SER A 45 49.97 -22.45 22.75
N ARG A 46 49.69 -21.29 22.18
CA ARG A 46 50.74 -20.38 21.72
C ARG A 46 51.01 -19.42 22.85
N SER A 47 52.01 -19.79 23.66
CA SER A 47 52.85 -18.88 24.42
C SER A 47 53.19 -17.67 23.55
N ARG A 48 52.41 -16.61 23.69
CA ARG A 48 52.82 -15.28 23.24
C ARG A 48 53.73 -14.76 24.34
N GLN A 49 55.02 -14.72 24.02
CA GLN A 49 56.02 -13.93 24.74
C GLN A 49 55.41 -12.56 25.07
N ARG A 50 55.30 -12.29 26.37
CA ARG A 50 55.06 -10.93 26.88
C ARG A 50 56.24 -10.07 26.45
N VAL A 51 56.05 -9.30 25.39
CA VAL A 51 56.83 -8.08 25.18
C VAL A 51 56.53 -7.13 26.34
N PRO A 52 57.55 -6.51 26.97
CA PRO A 52 57.36 -5.54 28.04
C PRO A 52 56.48 -4.39 27.55
N ARG A 53 55.33 -4.26 28.20
CA ARG A 53 54.41 -3.14 28.06
C ARG A 53 55.14 -1.90 28.59
N GLN A 54 55.79 -1.15 27.70
CA GLN A 54 56.25 0.20 27.99
C GLN A 54 55.04 0.99 28.49
N GLN A 55 55.18 1.49 29.71
CA GLN A 55 54.24 2.35 30.40
C GLN A 55 54.25 3.68 29.66
N SER A 56 53.34 3.87 28.71
CA SER A 56 52.99 5.20 28.21
C SER A 56 51.90 5.79 29.11
N ASP A 57 52.37 6.69 29.96
CA ASP A 57 51.73 7.88 30.53
C ASP A 57 50.19 7.95 30.61
N PRO A 58 49.62 8.02 31.83
CA PRO A 58 48.20 8.31 32.07
C PRO A 58 47.96 9.82 32.12
N ALA A 59 48.17 10.53 31.02
CA ALA A 59 47.79 11.93 30.89
C ALA A 59 47.56 12.21 29.40
N THR A 60 46.32 12.23 28.90
CA THR A 60 45.44 13.37 29.10
C THR A 60 44.04 12.89 28.75
N ARG A 61 43.21 12.63 29.77
CA ARG A 61 41.76 12.56 29.57
C ARG A 61 41.30 13.98 29.28
N HIS A 62 41.54 14.43 28.04
CA HIS A 62 40.80 15.56 27.52
C HIS A 62 39.35 15.14 27.55
N GLY A 63 38.65 15.60 28.59
CA GLY A 63 37.22 15.83 28.60
C GLY A 63 36.92 16.74 27.42
N LYS A 64 36.92 16.15 26.24
CA LYS A 64 36.17 16.65 25.12
C LYS A 64 34.73 16.34 25.52
N ASP A 65 34.14 17.28 26.25
CA ASP A 65 32.80 17.77 25.97
C ASP A 65 32.77 18.30 24.52
N ALA A 66 33.13 17.40 23.58
CA ALA A 66 32.81 17.51 22.20
C ALA A 66 31.30 17.39 22.23
N LEU A 67 30.65 18.55 22.20
CA LEU A 67 29.43 18.73 21.43
C LEU A 67 29.67 18.00 20.11
N GLN A 68 29.33 16.70 20.09
CA GLN A 68 29.48 15.85 18.94
C GLN A 68 28.62 16.54 17.90
N GLN A 69 29.28 17.23 16.96
CA GLN A 69 28.59 17.96 15.91
C GLN A 69 27.59 16.98 15.32
N ILE A 70 26.31 17.27 15.55
CA ILE A 70 25.23 16.42 15.11
C ILE A 70 25.35 16.42 13.60
N ASP A 71 25.79 15.30 13.04
CA ASP A 71 25.96 15.17 11.60
C ASP A 71 24.58 15.13 10.96
N VAL A 72 24.08 16.32 10.61
CA VAL A 72 22.77 16.54 9.99
C VAL A 72 22.61 15.82 8.65
N THR A 73 23.68 15.22 8.11
CA THR A 73 23.60 14.40 6.88
C THR A 73 23.05 12.99 7.13
N LEU A 74 23.08 12.51 8.37
CA LEU A 74 22.59 11.18 8.71
C LEU A 74 21.05 11.17 8.82
N PRO A 75 20.35 10.19 8.23
CA PRO A 75 18.89 10.07 8.31
C PRO A 75 18.29 10.09 9.72
N LYS A 76 19.03 9.65 10.73
CA LYS A 76 18.59 9.72 12.14
C LYS A 76 18.46 11.15 12.69
N ASN A 77 19.06 12.13 12.03
CA ASN A 77 19.04 13.54 12.44
C ASN A 77 18.03 14.38 11.62
N PHE A 78 17.26 13.75 10.73
CA PHE A 78 16.20 14.43 9.99
C PHE A 78 15.00 14.73 10.89
N PRO A 79 14.14 15.71 10.53
CA PRO A 79 12.91 15.99 11.28
C PRO A 79 11.98 14.78 11.44
N LYS A 80 12.07 13.83 10.49
CA LYS A 80 11.39 12.53 10.54
C LYS A 80 12.45 11.43 10.46
N PRO A 81 13.04 11.02 11.60
CA PRO A 81 14.10 10.03 11.61
C PRO A 81 13.58 8.66 11.20
N LEU A 82 14.39 7.90 10.47
CA LEU A 82 14.07 6.53 10.09
C LEU A 82 14.63 5.54 11.11
N THR A 83 13.79 4.60 11.54
CA THR A 83 14.15 3.49 12.44
C THR A 83 15.03 2.48 11.70
N CYS A 84 16.11 2.04 12.34
CA CYS A 84 17.03 1.05 11.80
C CYS A 84 16.32 -0.31 11.62
N PHE A 85 16.28 -0.80 10.38
CA PHE A 85 15.65 -2.09 10.03
C PHE A 85 16.16 -3.27 10.89
N PHE A 86 17.48 -3.38 11.06
CA PHE A 86 18.09 -4.50 11.81
C PHE A 86 17.82 -4.42 13.31
N TRP A 87 17.86 -3.22 13.89
CA TRP A 87 17.51 -3.04 15.30
C TRP A 87 16.04 -3.35 15.55
N PHE A 88 15.14 -2.88 14.70
CA PHE A 88 13.70 -3.13 14.83
C PHE A 88 13.35 -4.63 14.68
N THR A 89 13.92 -5.29 13.67
CA THR A 89 13.59 -6.69 13.36
C THR A 89 14.25 -7.68 14.31
N ASN A 90 15.52 -7.45 14.67
CA ASN A 90 16.33 -8.41 15.44
C ASN A 90 16.55 -7.99 16.89
N GLY A 91 16.09 -6.80 17.29
CA GLY A 91 16.42 -6.16 18.57
C GLY A 91 17.88 -5.72 18.69
N ARG A 92 18.70 -5.88 17.64
CA ARG A 92 20.14 -5.61 17.66
C ARG A 92 20.67 -5.21 16.28
N CYS A 93 21.41 -4.11 16.24
CA CYS A 93 22.22 -3.72 15.08
C CYS A 93 23.70 -4.06 15.33
N SER A 94 24.45 -4.37 14.27
CA SER A 94 25.89 -4.60 14.33
C SER A 94 26.69 -3.32 14.58
N LYS A 95 26.11 -2.15 14.24
CA LYS A 95 26.68 -0.82 14.48
C LYS A 95 26.27 -0.30 15.85
N ARG A 96 27.10 0.55 16.46
CA ARG A 96 26.72 1.32 17.66
C ARG A 96 25.69 2.39 17.26
N ASP A 97 24.93 2.88 18.22
CA ASP A 97 23.91 3.92 18.00
C ASP A 97 24.49 5.21 17.37
N GLN A 98 25.69 5.61 17.82
CA GLN A 98 26.40 6.77 17.27
C GLN A 98 26.87 6.55 15.82
N ASP A 99 27.25 5.32 15.45
CA ASP A 99 27.80 4.96 14.13
C ASP A 99 26.71 4.52 13.13
N CYS A 100 25.50 4.26 13.60
CA CYS A 100 24.37 3.91 12.74
C CYS A 100 23.80 5.17 12.08
N ALA A 101 23.46 5.09 10.80
CA ALA A 101 22.82 6.16 10.06
C ALA A 101 21.31 6.30 10.38
N TYR A 102 20.74 5.29 11.02
CA TYR A 102 19.33 5.17 11.37
C TYR A 102 19.17 5.10 12.89
N ALA A 103 18.00 5.45 13.40
CA ALA A 103 17.69 5.46 14.83
C ALA A 103 17.56 4.04 15.41
N HIS A 104 18.10 3.79 16.61
CA HIS A 104 17.87 2.56 17.40
C HIS A 104 16.74 2.72 18.43
N TRP A 105 15.66 3.38 18.01
CA TRP A 105 14.39 3.46 18.72
C TRP A 105 13.27 3.53 17.67
N ASP A 106 12.05 3.16 18.06
CA ASP A 106 10.90 3.22 17.15
C ASP A 106 10.47 4.67 16.92
N THR A 107 10.55 5.11 15.66
CA THR A 107 10.17 6.45 15.20
C THR A 107 8.82 6.46 14.46
N GLY A 108 8.17 5.30 14.30
CA GLY A 108 7.01 5.11 13.44
C GLY A 108 7.32 5.07 11.93
N HIS A 109 8.59 5.25 11.54
CA HIS A 109 9.03 5.23 10.16
C HIS A 109 10.19 4.25 9.97
N LEU A 110 9.89 3.04 9.53
CA LEU A 110 10.89 1.99 9.35
C LEU A 110 11.72 2.20 8.07
N ALA A 111 13.05 2.14 8.17
CA ALA A 111 13.90 2.09 6.98
C ALA A 111 13.65 0.80 6.18
N GLY A 112 13.68 0.89 4.84
CA GLY A 112 13.49 -0.27 3.97
C GLY A 112 14.53 -1.37 4.23
N SER A 113 14.14 -2.62 3.98
CA SER A 113 15.07 -3.76 4.05
C SER A 113 16.26 -3.55 3.11
N PRO A 114 17.50 -3.88 3.53
CA PRO A 114 18.65 -3.81 2.65
C PRO A 114 18.43 -4.67 1.40
N ILE A 115 18.54 -4.05 0.21
CA ILE A 115 18.45 -4.77 -1.06
C ILE A 115 19.79 -5.45 -1.31
N THR A 116 19.82 -6.78 -1.31
CA THR A 116 20.97 -7.56 -1.75
C THR A 116 20.95 -7.64 -3.26
N VAL A 117 21.73 -6.79 -3.93
CA VAL A 117 22.01 -6.96 -5.36
C VAL A 117 23.07 -8.04 -5.53
N SER A 118 22.71 -9.16 -6.16
CA SER A 118 23.65 -10.24 -6.50
C SER A 118 24.55 -9.77 -7.64
N ALA A 119 25.61 -9.00 -7.34
CA ALA A 119 26.63 -8.69 -8.31
C ALA A 119 27.47 -9.95 -8.58
N GLY A 120 27.52 -10.41 -9.84
CA GLY A 120 28.09 -11.69 -10.28
C GLY A 120 29.59 -11.93 -10.01
N SER A 121 30.26 -11.12 -9.19
CA SER A 121 31.66 -11.33 -8.78
C SER A 121 31.91 -11.12 -7.27
N GLY A 122 30.85 -11.11 -6.47
CA GLY A 122 30.93 -11.01 -5.01
C GLY A 122 29.75 -10.21 -4.46
N ALA A 123 29.12 -10.72 -3.41
CA ALA A 123 27.97 -10.08 -2.77
C ALA A 123 28.40 -8.81 -2.01
N GLY A 124 28.58 -7.70 -2.74
CA GLY A 124 28.75 -6.39 -2.14
C GLY A 124 27.39 -5.77 -1.81
N SER A 125 27.10 -5.52 -0.55
CA SER A 125 25.93 -4.73 -0.16
C SER A 125 26.19 -3.25 -0.47
N VAL A 126 25.54 -2.69 -1.48
CA VAL A 126 25.62 -1.26 -1.81
C VAL A 126 24.38 -0.56 -1.25
N ALA A 127 24.56 0.33 -0.29
CA ALA A 127 23.46 1.15 0.26
C ALA A 127 23.37 2.49 -0.49
N GLY A 128 22.14 2.95 -0.77
CA GLY A 128 21.85 4.30 -1.24
C GLY A 128 21.95 4.51 -2.76
N LYS A 129 22.33 5.74 -3.17
CA LYS A 129 22.24 6.26 -4.56
C LYS A 129 22.92 5.36 -5.60
N LYS A 130 24.04 4.72 -5.23
CA LYS A 130 24.79 3.79 -6.10
C LYS A 130 24.03 2.49 -6.44
N ALA A 131 23.07 2.06 -5.62
CA ALA A 131 22.22 0.92 -5.95
C ALA A 131 21.28 1.23 -7.13
N ARG A 132 20.88 2.50 -7.27
CA ARG A 132 20.00 2.95 -8.35
C ARG A 132 20.70 2.97 -9.71
N ASP A 133 21.97 3.39 -9.72
CA ASP A 133 22.79 3.41 -10.93
C ASP A 133 23.09 1.97 -11.42
N LEU A 134 23.40 1.04 -10.50
CA LEU A 134 23.63 -0.37 -10.82
C LEU A 134 22.38 -1.12 -11.28
N ALA A 135 21.19 -0.75 -10.79
CA ALA A 135 19.93 -1.34 -11.24
C ALA A 135 19.53 -0.87 -12.66
N CYS A 136 20.06 0.26 -13.12
CA CYS A 136 19.71 0.84 -14.42
C CYS A 136 20.41 0.11 -15.59
N ASP A 137 21.63 -0.41 -15.37
CA ASP A 137 22.41 -1.05 -16.43
C ASP A 137 22.01 -2.51 -16.72
N THR A 138 21.30 -3.18 -15.81
CA THR A 138 21.00 -4.61 -15.97
C THR A 138 19.81 -4.91 -16.88
N TYR A 139 19.01 -3.92 -17.25
CA TYR A 139 17.86 -4.14 -18.14
C TYR A 139 17.63 -2.94 -19.04
N ARG A 140 18.44 -2.84 -20.10
CA ARG A 140 18.12 -2.01 -21.26
C ARG A 140 17.33 -2.90 -22.24
N PRO A 141 15.99 -2.80 -22.30
CA PRO A 141 15.20 -3.58 -23.25
C PRO A 141 15.68 -3.32 -24.69
N ALA A 142 15.56 -4.31 -25.56
CA ALA A 142 15.93 -4.13 -26.95
C ALA A 142 15.02 -3.07 -27.59
N SER A 143 15.50 -2.37 -28.63
CA SER A 143 14.71 -1.34 -29.31
C SER A 143 13.38 -1.87 -29.86
N GLU A 144 13.32 -3.16 -30.21
CA GLU A 144 12.09 -3.81 -30.68
C GLU A 144 11.08 -4.04 -29.55
N ASP A 145 11.55 -4.41 -28.34
CA ASP A 145 10.68 -4.55 -27.16
C ASP A 145 9.97 -3.24 -26.81
N LEU A 146 10.67 -2.11 -27.00
CA LEU A 146 10.09 -0.78 -26.80
C LEU A 146 8.99 -0.48 -27.82
N LYS A 147 9.21 -0.76 -29.11
CA LYS A 147 8.19 -0.57 -30.15
C LYS A 147 6.96 -1.44 -29.90
N THR A 148 7.15 -2.69 -29.51
CA THR A 148 6.04 -3.60 -29.16
C THR A 148 5.25 -3.06 -27.97
N ARG A 149 5.94 -2.55 -26.94
CA ARG A 149 5.30 -1.94 -25.77
C ARG A 149 4.54 -0.66 -26.13
N GLU A 150 5.11 0.19 -26.98
CA GLU A 150 4.45 1.41 -27.47
C GLU A 150 3.19 1.09 -28.28
N ALA A 151 3.25 0.10 -29.17
CA ALA A 151 2.10 -0.36 -29.93
C ALA A 151 0.99 -0.93 -29.03
N ALA A 152 1.36 -1.71 -28.00
CA ALA A 152 0.40 -2.24 -27.03
C ALA A 152 -0.26 -1.12 -26.20
N LEU A 153 0.50 -0.10 -25.80
CA LEU A 153 -0.04 1.06 -25.09
C LEU A 153 -1.00 1.87 -25.97
N LYS A 154 -0.66 2.08 -27.25
CA LYS A 154 -1.52 2.77 -28.20
C LYS A 154 -2.85 2.02 -28.41
N CYS A 155 -2.80 0.70 -28.58
CA CYS A 155 -4.01 -0.12 -28.70
C CYS A 155 -4.90 0.00 -27.44
N ARG A 156 -4.30 0.02 -26.25
CA ARG A 156 -5.02 0.20 -24.99
C ARG A 156 -5.63 1.60 -24.86
N GLU A 157 -4.95 2.63 -25.34
CA GLU A 157 -5.44 4.01 -25.35
C GLU A 157 -6.69 4.15 -26.23
N GLU A 158 -6.66 3.59 -27.45
CA GLU A 158 -7.82 3.56 -28.36
C GLU A 158 -9.01 2.78 -27.77
N GLU A 159 -8.75 1.67 -27.06
CA GLU A 159 -9.80 0.92 -26.37
C GLU A 159 -10.46 1.74 -25.25
N LEU A 160 -9.65 2.46 -24.47
CA LEU A 160 -10.15 3.33 -23.41
C LEU A 160 -10.98 4.48 -23.98
N GLU A 161 -10.52 5.12 -25.06
CA GLU A 161 -11.27 6.18 -25.72
C GLU A 161 -12.65 5.69 -26.21
N ARG A 162 -12.72 4.46 -26.74
CA ARG A 162 -14.00 3.85 -27.12
C ARG A 162 -14.92 3.65 -25.91
N LYS A 163 -14.40 3.12 -24.81
CA LYS A 163 -15.18 2.92 -23.57
C LYS A 163 -15.65 4.24 -22.97
N GLU A 164 -14.83 5.28 -23.02
CA GLU A 164 -15.21 6.61 -22.55
C GLU A 164 -16.37 7.18 -23.38
N LYS A 165 -16.34 7.00 -24.71
CA LYS A 165 -17.46 7.38 -25.58
C LYS A 165 -18.73 6.58 -25.28
N GLU A 166 -18.62 5.28 -25.07
CA GLU A 166 -19.76 4.42 -24.69
C GLU A 166 -20.37 4.86 -23.35
N ILE A 167 -19.52 5.15 -22.35
CA ILE A 167 -19.97 5.65 -21.04
C ILE A 167 -20.64 7.02 -21.19
N ALA A 168 -20.09 7.91 -22.02
CA ALA A 168 -20.67 9.23 -22.25
C ALA A 168 -22.09 9.13 -22.86
N VAL A 169 -22.26 8.29 -23.88
CA VAL A 169 -23.59 8.04 -24.49
C VAL A 169 -24.54 7.40 -23.47
N SER A 170 -24.07 6.39 -22.72
CA SER A 170 -24.90 5.75 -21.70
C SER A 170 -25.33 6.73 -20.61
N LYS A 171 -24.47 7.68 -20.23
CA LYS A 171 -24.78 8.74 -19.28
C LYS A 171 -25.86 9.68 -19.81
N GLU A 172 -25.76 10.12 -21.06
CA GLU A 172 -26.77 10.98 -21.70
C GLU A 172 -28.15 10.29 -21.72
N VAL A 173 -28.19 9.02 -22.09
CA VAL A 173 -29.44 8.22 -22.08
C VAL A 173 -30.05 8.14 -20.67
N LEU A 174 -29.22 7.93 -19.64
CA LEU A 174 -29.70 7.89 -18.25
C LEU A 174 -30.21 9.25 -17.78
N GLU A 175 -29.55 10.35 -18.14
CA GLU A 175 -30.00 11.70 -17.81
C GLU A 175 -31.37 12.02 -18.43
N ASP A 176 -31.59 11.61 -19.68
CA ASP A 176 -32.88 11.80 -20.35
C ASP A 176 -33.99 10.92 -19.74
N LEU A 177 -33.66 9.68 -19.35
CA LEU A 177 -34.58 8.81 -18.63
C LEU A 177 -34.98 9.40 -17.27
N ILE A 178 -34.02 9.98 -16.54
CA ILE A 178 -34.29 10.65 -15.26
C ILE A 178 -35.22 11.85 -15.47
N LYS A 179 -34.93 12.73 -16.44
CA LYS A 179 -35.79 13.88 -16.76
C LYS A 179 -37.20 13.47 -17.15
N ALA A 180 -37.35 12.41 -17.96
CA ALA A 180 -38.65 11.89 -18.34
C ALA A 180 -39.44 11.39 -17.12
N LYS A 181 -38.78 10.69 -16.20
CA LYS A 181 -39.39 10.21 -14.95
C LYS A 181 -39.76 11.35 -14.00
N GLU A 182 -38.93 12.38 -13.90
CA GLU A 182 -39.25 13.58 -13.12
C GLU A 182 -40.48 14.31 -13.68
N ALA A 183 -40.59 14.46 -14.99
CA ALA A 183 -41.76 15.07 -15.64
C ALA A 183 -43.05 14.26 -15.42
N GLU A 184 -42.96 12.93 -15.45
CA GLU A 184 -44.07 12.03 -15.13
C GLU A 184 -44.53 12.22 -13.67
N LEU A 185 -43.59 12.25 -12.71
CA LEU A 185 -43.89 12.46 -11.30
C LEU A 185 -44.51 13.84 -11.03
N GLN A 186 -43.97 14.89 -11.65
CA GLN A 186 -44.55 16.24 -11.53
C GLN A 186 -45.97 16.33 -12.08
N SER A 187 -46.26 15.61 -13.18
CA SER A 187 -47.63 15.56 -13.74
C SER A 187 -48.58 14.87 -12.76
N ARG A 188 -48.16 13.74 -12.20
CA ARG A 188 -48.92 13.00 -11.17
C ARG A 188 -49.13 13.80 -9.89
N GLU A 189 -48.14 14.58 -9.47
CA GLU A 189 -48.26 15.47 -8.30
C GLU A 189 -49.29 16.57 -8.55
N LYS A 190 -49.27 17.20 -9.72
CA LYS A 190 -50.28 18.21 -10.11
C LYS A 190 -51.69 17.62 -10.12
N GLU A 191 -51.86 16.41 -10.65
CA GLU A 191 -53.15 15.70 -10.62
C GLU A 191 -53.62 15.39 -9.19
N ALA A 192 -52.70 14.96 -8.31
CA ALA A 192 -53.02 14.67 -6.91
C ALA A 192 -53.42 15.92 -6.12
N VAL A 193 -52.71 17.04 -6.32
CA VAL A 193 -53.04 18.33 -5.69
C VAL A 193 -54.39 18.85 -6.20
N GLY A 194 -54.68 18.69 -7.50
CA GLY A 194 -55.96 19.09 -8.09
C GLY A 194 -57.17 18.36 -7.50
N HIS A 195 -57.02 17.09 -7.10
CA HIS A 195 -58.11 16.33 -6.47
C HIS A 195 -58.33 16.69 -4.99
N ASN A 196 -57.30 17.19 -4.30
CA ASN A 196 -57.37 17.47 -2.86
C ASN A 196 -57.97 18.85 -2.52
N THR A 197 -58.20 19.73 -3.50
CA THR A 197 -58.91 21.02 -3.31
C THR A 197 -60.43 20.85 -3.21
N SER A 198 -60.95 19.71 -3.68
CA SER A 198 -62.26 19.19 -3.28
C SER A 198 -62.11 18.59 -1.88
N ALA A 199 -61.84 19.43 -0.88
CA ALA A 199 -61.98 19.00 0.50
C ALA A 199 -63.40 18.46 0.63
N PRO A 200 -63.60 17.16 0.93
CA PRO A 200 -64.93 16.67 1.22
C PRO A 200 -65.40 17.52 2.38
N GLU A 201 -66.50 18.26 2.17
CA GLU A 201 -67.19 18.96 3.22
C GLU A 201 -67.40 17.93 4.34
N TRP A 202 -66.60 18.04 5.40
CA TRP A 202 -66.57 17.02 6.44
C TRP A 202 -67.82 17.23 7.28
N VAL A 203 -68.95 16.71 6.78
CA VAL A 203 -70.22 16.78 7.48
C VAL A 203 -70.11 15.83 8.66
N CYS A 204 -70.08 16.37 9.87
CA CYS A 204 -70.14 15.57 11.08
C CYS A 204 -71.35 14.63 11.02
N ALA A 205 -71.11 13.32 10.95
CA ALA A 205 -72.15 12.30 10.84
C ALA A 205 -73.14 12.27 12.02
N LYS A 206 -72.78 12.86 13.16
CA LYS A 206 -73.66 12.97 14.34
C LYS A 206 -74.43 14.29 14.43
N CYS A 207 -74.01 15.32 13.68
CA CYS A 207 -74.42 16.69 13.94
C CYS A 207 -75.23 17.33 12.81
N ALA A 208 -75.26 16.73 11.61
CA ALA A 208 -75.97 17.24 10.43
C ALA A 208 -75.74 18.74 10.08
N GLY A 209 -74.68 19.36 10.58
CA GLY A 209 -74.29 20.74 10.23
C GLY A 209 -74.18 21.73 11.40
N ASP A 210 -74.75 21.45 12.58
CA ASP A 210 -74.90 22.47 13.64
C ASP A 210 -73.89 22.37 14.80
N CYS A 211 -72.66 21.92 14.56
CA CYS A 211 -71.59 22.07 15.54
C CYS A 211 -70.93 23.44 15.40
N LEU A 212 -71.57 24.46 15.97
CA LEU A 212 -70.94 25.74 16.28
C LEU A 212 -69.81 25.50 17.29
N PHE A 213 -68.57 25.64 16.84
CA PHE A 213 -67.40 25.80 17.71
C PHE A 213 -67.26 27.26 18.12
#